data_AF-C7SFG3-F1
#
_entry.id   AF-C7SFG3-F1
#
_cell.length_a   1.000
_cell.length_b   1.000
_cell.length_c   1.000
_cell.angle_alpha   90.00
_cell.angle_beta   90.00
_cell.angle_gamma   90.00
#
_symmetry.space_group_name_H-M   'P 1'
#
loop_
_entity.id
_entity.type
_entity.pdbx_description
1 polymer ?
#
loop_
_entity_poly.entity_id
_entity_poly.type
_entity_poly.pdbx_seq_one_letter_code
_entity_poly.pdbx_strand_id
1 'polypeptide(L)'
;LSAEDDLDSSSPREPEDEDDLEKEKRRERKRKEQVSVHVVEAEQPPIESVVDVAVNEALTWKTAWVITKNPLTWLPALAYITTFGFELALDAKMADVLYSMYKGQLQGFNQQTAGYYTSIFGFLNLVTRPFGGYVGDVVYRRWGTQGKKWWTIACGLIMGVSTIAGGFYIAGHKTGSLPDLAVVMGVFAVAAIFSEL
;
A
#
# COMPACT_ATOMS: atom_id res chain seq x y z
N LEU A 1 -12.86 -61.40 -59.30
CA LEU A 1 -12.73 -59.94 -59.08
C LEU A 1 -12.84 -59.75 -57.57
N SER A 2 -11.71 -59.66 -56.88
CA SER A 2 -11.67 -59.57 -55.41
C SER A 2 -11.45 -58.13 -54.96
N ALA A 3 -12.11 -57.83 -53.85
CA ALA A 3 -12.32 -56.53 -53.23
C ALA A 3 -11.10 -56.00 -52.47
N GLU A 4 -11.22 -54.72 -52.12
CA GLU A 4 -10.41 -53.89 -51.23
C GLU A 4 -10.03 -54.57 -49.90
N ASP A 5 -8.84 -54.27 -49.39
CA ASP A 5 -8.62 -53.81 -48.01
C ASP A 5 -7.13 -53.50 -47.72
N ASP A 6 -6.94 -52.33 -47.10
CA ASP A 6 -6.05 -52.04 -45.97
C ASP A 6 -4.50 -51.83 -46.04
N LEU A 7 -4.15 -50.67 -45.45
CA LEU A 7 -3.11 -50.41 -44.43
C LEU A 7 -1.62 -50.22 -44.80
N ASP A 8 -1.24 -48.94 -44.73
CA ASP A 8 -0.24 -48.34 -43.82
C ASP A 8 1.27 -48.47 -44.07
N SER A 9 1.86 -47.31 -43.80
CA SER A 9 3.20 -46.78 -43.91
C SER A 9 4.29 -47.49 -43.10
N SER A 10 5.50 -47.50 -43.67
CA SER A 10 6.74 -47.10 -42.99
C SER A 10 7.92 -47.30 -43.95
N SER A 11 8.55 -46.21 -44.39
CA SER A 11 9.83 -46.26 -45.10
C SER A 11 10.95 -45.88 -44.10
N PRO A 12 12.16 -46.48 -44.19
CA PRO A 12 13.08 -46.62 -43.07
C PRO A 12 13.67 -45.29 -42.56
N ARG A 13 13.75 -45.12 -41.23
CA ARG A 13 14.56 -44.08 -40.59
C ARG A 13 16.02 -44.51 -40.63
N GLU A 14 16.84 -43.74 -41.33
CA GLU A 14 18.30 -43.83 -41.25
C GLU A 14 18.78 -43.40 -39.85
N PRO A 15 19.89 -43.97 -39.33
CA PRO A 15 20.38 -43.66 -37.99
C PRO A 15 20.98 -42.24 -37.98
N GLU A 16 20.34 -41.31 -37.27
CA GLU A 16 20.94 -40.02 -36.95
C GLU A 16 22.21 -40.26 -36.11
N ASP A 17 23.34 -39.80 -36.64
CA ASP A 17 24.69 -40.03 -36.14
C ASP A 17 24.85 -39.61 -34.66
N GLU A 18 25.24 -40.55 -33.78
CA GLU A 18 25.55 -40.29 -32.36
C GLU A 18 26.62 -39.18 -32.16
N ASP A 19 27.46 -38.94 -33.18
CA ASP A 19 28.52 -37.93 -33.20
C ASP A 19 27.96 -36.49 -33.26
N ASP A 20 26.81 -36.27 -33.91
CA ASP A 20 26.18 -34.95 -34.02
C ASP A 20 25.44 -34.57 -32.73
N LEU A 21 24.85 -35.54 -32.03
CA LEU A 21 24.21 -35.33 -30.72
C LEU A 21 25.25 -34.99 -29.64
N GLU A 22 26.45 -35.58 -29.70
CA GLU A 22 27.57 -35.22 -28.81
C GLU A 22 28.17 -33.84 -29.13
N LYS A 23 28.25 -33.45 -30.41
CA LYS A 23 28.66 -32.10 -30.82
C LYS A 23 27.70 -31.03 -30.32
N GLU A 24 26.40 -31.28 -30.39
CA GLU A 24 25.39 -30.34 -29.93
C GLU A 24 25.41 -30.19 -28.40
N LYS A 25 25.53 -31.31 -27.65
CA LYS A 25 25.74 -31.28 -26.19
C LYS A 25 27.03 -30.59 -25.78
N ARG A 26 28.13 -30.74 -26.53
CA ARG A 26 29.39 -29.98 -26.29
C ARG A 26 29.24 -28.50 -26.58
N ARG A 27 28.46 -28.11 -27.59
CA ARG A 27 28.14 -26.71 -27.91
C ARG A 27 27.25 -26.08 -26.85
N GLU A 28 26.24 -26.78 -26.34
CA GLU A 28 25.41 -26.32 -25.23
C GLU A 28 26.20 -26.20 -23.92
N ARG A 29 27.11 -27.14 -23.64
CA ARG A 29 27.97 -27.09 -22.45
C ARG A 29 28.97 -25.93 -22.52
N LYS A 30 29.57 -25.68 -23.70
CA LYS A 30 30.40 -24.48 -23.94
C LYS A 30 29.60 -23.18 -23.85
N ARG A 31 28.34 -23.17 -24.31
CA ARG A 31 27.45 -21.99 -24.20
C ARG A 31 27.01 -21.73 -22.76
N LYS A 32 26.83 -22.76 -21.94
CA LYS A 32 26.58 -22.63 -20.49
C LYS A 32 27.82 -22.24 -19.69
N GLU A 33 29.02 -22.66 -20.10
CA GLU A 33 30.29 -22.25 -19.47
C GLU A 33 30.71 -20.80 -19.84
N GLN A 34 30.24 -20.26 -20.96
CA GLN A 34 30.54 -18.89 -21.40
C GLN A 34 29.55 -17.79 -20.96
N VAL A 35 28.51 -18.11 -20.19
CA VAL A 35 27.73 -17.07 -19.49
C VAL A 35 28.47 -16.72 -18.19
N SER A 36 29.66 -16.15 -18.34
CA SER A 36 30.32 -15.43 -17.26
C SER A 36 29.50 -14.17 -17.01
N VAL A 37 28.78 -14.16 -15.89
CA VAL A 37 28.19 -12.94 -15.33
C VAL A 37 29.36 -11.99 -15.10
N HIS A 38 29.52 -11.02 -15.98
CA HIS A 38 30.40 -9.90 -15.73
C HIS A 38 29.75 -9.09 -14.61
N VAL A 39 30.07 -9.43 -13.37
CA VAL A 39 29.82 -8.54 -12.24
C VAL A 39 30.60 -7.29 -12.59
N VAL A 40 29.89 -6.23 -12.97
CA VAL A 40 30.48 -4.89 -13.01
C VAL A 40 30.74 -4.57 -11.56
N GLU A 41 31.94 -4.90 -11.10
CA GLU A 41 32.52 -4.40 -9.88
C GLU A 41 32.73 -2.91 -10.11
N ALA A 42 31.64 -2.16 -9.92
CA ALA A 42 31.73 -0.73 -9.71
C ALA A 42 32.45 -0.58 -8.37
N GLU A 43 33.75 -0.35 -8.44
CA GLU A 43 34.60 0.05 -7.33
C GLU A 43 34.06 1.38 -6.79
N GLN A 44 33.04 1.29 -5.95
CA GLN A 44 32.57 2.36 -5.10
C GLN A 44 33.45 2.32 -3.85
N PRO A 45 34.03 3.45 -3.41
CA PRO A 45 34.81 3.47 -2.19
C PRO A 45 33.96 2.88 -1.05
N PRO A 46 34.54 2.05 -0.18
CA PRO A 46 33.78 1.31 0.83
C PRO A 46 33.07 2.32 1.73
N ILE A 47 31.77 2.47 1.52
CA ILE A 47 30.91 3.08 2.51
C ILE A 47 30.81 2.01 3.60
N GLU A 48 31.64 2.11 4.63
CA GLU A 48 31.42 1.40 5.89
C GLU A 48 30.07 1.85 6.45
N SER A 49 29.00 1.22 5.98
CA SER A 49 27.69 1.35 6.57
C SER A 49 27.65 0.37 7.74
N VAL A 50 27.70 0.90 8.95
CA VAL A 50 27.49 0.21 10.24
C VAL A 50 26.10 -0.45 10.37
N VAL A 51 25.35 -0.56 9.27
CA VAL A 51 24.00 -1.11 9.19
C VAL A 51 23.99 -2.48 8.50
N ASP A 52 25.08 -2.89 7.84
CA ASP A 52 25.14 -4.16 7.09
C ASP A 52 25.58 -5.36 7.96
N VAL A 53 25.85 -5.14 9.25
CA VAL A 53 25.91 -6.22 10.23
C VAL A 53 24.52 -6.39 10.83
N ALA A 54 23.59 -6.93 10.03
CA ALA A 54 22.39 -7.54 10.58
C ALA A 54 22.83 -8.80 11.35
N VAL A 55 23.24 -8.61 12.61
CA VAL A 55 23.39 -9.73 13.54
C VAL A 55 21.99 -10.29 13.71
N ASN A 56 21.68 -11.35 12.97
CA ASN A 56 20.47 -12.13 13.12
C ASN A 56 20.57 -12.89 14.46
N GLU A 57 20.47 -12.17 15.57
CA GLU A 57 20.26 -12.79 16.87
C GLU A 57 18.93 -13.55 16.78
N ALA A 58 18.96 -14.84 17.10
CA ALA A 58 17.75 -15.64 17.13
C ALA A 58 16.71 -14.93 17.99
N LEU A 59 15.50 -14.70 17.44
CA LEU A 59 14.37 -14.07 18.12
C LEU A 59 14.05 -14.86 19.41
N THR A 60 14.75 -14.52 20.48
CA THR A 60 14.60 -15.15 21.78
C THR A 60 13.55 -14.34 22.52
N TRP A 61 12.67 -15.01 23.27
CA TRP A 61 11.60 -14.35 24.04
C TRP A 61 12.10 -13.21 24.94
N LYS A 62 13.35 -13.30 25.42
CA LYS A 62 14.01 -12.25 26.19
C LYS A 62 14.27 -10.99 25.36
N THR A 63 14.80 -11.14 24.14
CA THR A 63 15.06 -10.04 23.20
C THR A 63 13.75 -9.39 22.76
N ALA A 64 12.71 -10.20 22.48
CA ALA A 64 11.38 -9.67 22.17
C ALA A 64 10.82 -8.80 23.30
N TRP A 65 10.95 -9.23 24.56
CA TRP A 65 10.48 -8.45 25.71
C TRP A 65 11.24 -7.12 25.88
N VAL A 66 12.54 -7.11 25.59
CA VAL A 66 13.37 -5.89 25.61
C VAL A 66 12.95 -4.92 24.52
N ILE A 67 12.72 -5.41 23.29
CA ILE A 67 12.26 -4.58 22.16
C ILE A 67 10.86 -4.01 22.42
N THR A 68 9.94 -4.80 22.97
CA THR A 68 8.58 -4.35 23.31
C THR A 68 8.58 -3.35 24.45
N LYS A 69 9.52 -3.42 25.40
CA LYS A 69 9.64 -2.39 26.45
C LYS A 69 10.16 -1.05 25.94
N ASN A 70 10.78 -1.03 24.76
CA ASN A 70 11.28 0.20 24.17
C ASN A 70 10.10 1.04 23.62
N PRO A 71 9.87 2.26 24.11
CA PRO A 71 8.77 3.11 23.64
C PRO A 71 8.91 3.51 22.16
N LEU A 72 10.13 3.51 21.60
CA LEU A 72 10.33 3.82 20.18
C LEU A 72 9.72 2.76 19.26
N THR A 73 9.61 1.51 19.72
CA THR A 73 8.96 0.42 18.96
C THR A 73 7.46 0.64 18.83
N TRP A 74 6.84 1.26 19.82
CA TRP A 74 5.39 1.52 19.84
C TRP A 74 4.98 2.75 19.05
N LEU A 75 5.89 3.70 18.85
CA LEU A 75 5.59 4.98 18.19
C LEU A 75 4.95 4.81 16.79
N PRO A 76 5.48 3.98 15.88
CA PRO A 76 4.81 3.72 14.59
C PRO A 76 3.52 2.91 14.73
N ALA A 77 3.45 1.98 15.68
CA ALA A 77 2.24 1.19 15.93
C ALA A 77 1.08 2.06 16.45
N LEU A 78 1.36 2.97 17.38
CA LEU A 78 0.39 3.94 17.91
C LEU A 78 -0.03 4.95 16.86
N ALA A 79 0.91 5.44 16.04
CA ALA A 79 0.57 6.31 14.91
C ALA A 79 -0.42 5.61 13.99
N TYR A 80 -0.15 4.37 13.60
CA TYR A 80 -1.03 3.58 12.74
C TYR A 80 -2.39 3.29 13.39
N ILE A 81 -2.43 2.86 14.66
CA ILE A 81 -3.68 2.61 15.39
C ILE A 81 -4.53 3.89 15.44
N THR A 82 -3.91 5.06 15.59
CA THR A 82 -4.61 6.34 15.66
C THR A 82 -5.20 6.72 14.30
N THR A 83 -4.42 6.64 13.22
CA THR A 83 -4.90 7.03 11.88
C THR A 83 -5.94 6.06 11.35
N PHE A 84 -5.65 4.76 11.38
CA PHE A 84 -6.56 3.72 10.91
C PHE A 84 -7.81 3.58 11.81
N GLY A 85 -7.65 3.72 13.12
CA GLY A 85 -8.78 3.69 14.06
C GLY A 85 -9.71 4.89 13.86
N PHE A 86 -9.17 6.06 13.55
CA PHE A 86 -9.94 7.25 13.21
C PHE A 86 -10.77 7.07 11.93
N GLU A 87 -10.16 6.54 10.87
CA GLU A 87 -10.86 6.22 9.61
C GLU A 87 -12.02 5.26 9.83
N LEU A 88 -11.78 4.16 10.54
CA LEU A 88 -12.83 3.19 10.85
C LEU A 88 -13.98 3.81 11.65
N ALA A 89 -13.67 4.68 12.62
CA ALA A 89 -14.68 5.35 13.43
C ALA A 89 -15.50 6.35 12.60
N LEU A 90 -14.86 7.10 11.70
CA LEU A 90 -15.54 8.00 10.78
C LEU A 90 -16.43 7.20 9.83
N ASP A 91 -15.90 6.22 9.11
CA ASP A 91 -16.66 5.43 8.13
C ASP A 91 -17.87 4.74 8.76
N ALA A 92 -17.75 4.26 10.00
CA ALA A 92 -18.84 3.61 10.72
C ALA A 92 -19.94 4.56 11.20
N LYS A 93 -19.63 5.84 11.44
CA LYS A 93 -20.56 6.80 12.06
C LYS A 93 -20.94 7.98 11.19
N MET A 94 -20.31 8.16 10.05
CA MET A 94 -20.54 9.34 9.21
C MET A 94 -21.97 9.39 8.68
N ALA A 95 -22.56 8.26 8.28
CA ALA A 95 -23.96 8.23 7.82
C ALA A 95 -24.94 8.68 8.93
N ASP A 96 -24.74 8.20 10.15
CA ASP A 96 -25.55 8.57 11.32
C ASP A 96 -25.40 10.07 11.65
N VAL A 97 -24.17 10.58 11.61
CA VAL A 97 -23.85 11.99 11.88
C VAL A 97 -24.47 12.89 10.83
N LEU A 98 -24.31 12.59 9.54
CA LEU A 98 -24.93 13.36 8.44
C LEU A 98 -26.46 13.32 8.54
N TYR A 99 -27.04 12.13 8.75
CA TYR A 99 -28.49 12.01 8.86
C TYR A 99 -29.02 12.81 10.05
N SER A 100 -28.40 12.69 11.22
CA SER A 100 -28.80 13.44 12.42
C SER A 100 -28.72 14.96 12.23
N MET A 101 -27.69 15.46 11.54
CA MET A 101 -27.50 16.90 11.31
C MET A 101 -28.44 17.49 10.26
N TYR A 102 -28.72 16.76 9.18
CA TYR A 102 -29.43 17.31 8.02
C TYR A 102 -30.88 16.84 7.86
N LYS A 103 -31.34 15.88 8.69
CA LYS A 103 -32.72 15.40 8.68
C LYS A 103 -33.70 16.55 8.95
N GLY A 104 -34.62 16.78 8.02
CA GLY A 104 -35.66 17.81 8.12
C GLY A 104 -35.19 19.25 7.85
N GLN A 105 -33.89 19.43 7.60
CA GLN A 105 -33.26 20.71 7.31
C GLN A 105 -33.01 20.89 5.80
N LEU A 106 -32.57 19.83 5.15
CA LEU A 106 -32.47 19.74 3.69
C LEU A 106 -33.69 18.99 3.14
N GLN A 107 -34.40 19.59 2.19
CA GLN A 107 -35.59 18.98 1.57
C GLN A 107 -35.19 17.67 0.86
N GLY A 108 -35.76 16.55 1.29
CA GLY A 108 -35.48 15.23 0.71
C GLY A 108 -34.19 14.55 1.20
N PHE A 109 -33.51 15.06 2.23
CA PHE A 109 -32.34 14.39 2.79
C PHE A 109 -32.76 13.17 3.61
N ASN A 110 -32.66 12.01 2.96
CA ASN A 110 -33.06 10.72 3.53
C ASN A 110 -31.83 9.94 4.00
N GLN A 111 -32.05 8.85 4.76
CA GLN A 111 -30.97 7.95 5.19
C GLN A 111 -30.15 7.41 4.01
N GLN A 112 -30.81 7.18 2.86
CA GLN A 112 -30.15 6.74 1.63
C GLN A 112 -29.13 7.77 1.12
N THR A 113 -29.48 9.05 1.14
CA THR A 113 -28.60 10.14 0.71
C THR A 113 -27.36 10.24 1.60
N ALA A 114 -27.53 10.14 2.93
CA ALA A 114 -26.43 10.08 3.87
C ALA A 114 -25.53 8.84 3.63
N GLY A 115 -26.15 7.71 3.28
CA GLY A 115 -25.45 6.49 2.86
C GLY A 115 -24.62 6.67 1.59
N TYR A 116 -25.12 7.39 0.59
CA TYR A 116 -24.37 7.69 -0.64
C TYR A 116 -23.13 8.55 -0.34
N TYR A 117 -23.27 9.61 0.45
CA TYR A 117 -22.12 10.43 0.87
C TYR A 117 -21.09 9.62 1.65
N THR A 118 -21.54 8.74 2.54
CA THR A 118 -20.66 7.84 3.30
C THR A 118 -19.95 6.84 2.40
N SER A 119 -20.64 6.31 1.40
CA SER A 119 -20.04 5.36 0.44
C SER A 119 -18.97 6.03 -0.43
N ILE A 120 -19.20 7.28 -0.87
CA ILE A 120 -18.21 8.05 -1.63
C ILE A 120 -16.97 8.34 -0.79
N PHE A 121 -17.17 8.69 0.48
CA PHE A 121 -16.07 8.94 1.42
C PHE A 121 -15.28 7.66 1.73
N GLY A 122 -15.93 6.53 2.00
CA GLY A 122 -15.23 5.26 2.15
C GLY A 122 -14.48 4.84 0.88
N PHE A 123 -15.03 5.14 -0.30
CA PHE A 123 -14.33 4.93 -1.57
C PHE A 123 -13.12 5.86 -1.74
N LEU A 124 -13.20 7.10 -1.25
CA LEU A 124 -12.06 8.02 -1.23
C LEU A 124 -10.89 7.42 -0.44
N ASN A 125 -11.15 6.86 0.75
CA ASN A 125 -10.14 6.19 1.59
C ASN A 125 -9.46 5.03 0.85
N LEU A 126 -10.23 4.25 0.09
CA LEU A 126 -9.69 3.16 -0.71
C LEU A 126 -8.71 3.64 -1.78
N VAL A 127 -8.96 4.80 -2.40
CA VAL A 127 -8.11 5.39 -3.45
C VAL A 127 -6.92 6.14 -2.88
N THR A 128 -7.07 6.79 -1.72
CA THR A 128 -5.99 7.55 -1.08
C THR A 128 -4.92 6.62 -0.50
N ARG A 129 -5.25 5.39 -0.10
CA ARG A 129 -4.29 4.38 0.36
C ARG A 129 -3.12 4.08 -0.59
N PRO A 130 -3.37 3.61 -1.84
CA PRO A 130 -2.28 3.39 -2.79
C PRO A 130 -1.56 4.69 -3.16
N PHE A 131 -2.29 5.82 -3.17
CA PHE A 131 -1.71 7.12 -3.45
C PHE A 131 -0.76 7.60 -2.35
N GLY A 132 -1.11 7.43 -1.07
CA GLY A 132 -0.27 7.76 0.07
C GLY A 132 0.96 6.88 0.16
N GLY A 133 0.83 5.59 -0.16
CA GLY A 133 1.99 4.71 -0.36
C GLY A 133 2.97 5.27 -1.41
N TYR A 134 2.44 5.67 -2.58
CA TYR A 134 3.24 6.29 -3.63
C TYR A 134 3.91 7.60 -3.19
N VAL A 135 3.18 8.50 -2.55
CA VAL A 135 3.74 9.76 -2.01
C VAL A 135 4.82 9.46 -0.98
N GLY A 136 4.60 8.50 -0.10
CA GLY A 136 5.57 8.05 0.90
C GLY A 136 6.85 7.49 0.28
N ASP A 137 6.76 6.81 -0.86
CA ASP A 137 7.93 6.33 -1.61
C ASP A 137 8.70 7.47 -2.29
N VAL A 138 7.98 8.46 -2.84
CA VAL A 138 8.60 9.67 -3.40
C VAL A 138 9.33 10.47 -2.33
N VAL A 139 8.69 10.68 -1.18
CA VAL A 139 9.29 11.38 -0.02
C VAL A 139 10.52 10.62 0.48
N TYR A 140 10.43 9.29 0.57
CA TYR A 140 11.56 8.45 0.96
C TYR A 140 12.73 8.57 -0.02
N ARG A 141 12.48 8.56 -1.33
CA ARG A 141 13.54 8.72 -2.34
C ARG A 141 14.21 10.10 -2.29
N ARG A 142 13.50 11.14 -1.83
CA ARG A 142 14.01 12.52 -1.82
C ARG A 142 14.74 12.91 -0.53
N TRP A 143 14.26 12.44 0.62
CA TRP A 143 14.72 12.86 1.96
C TRP A 143 15.10 11.69 2.90
N GLY A 144 15.02 10.44 2.43
CA GLY A 144 15.36 9.25 3.20
C GLY A 144 14.43 8.99 4.38
N THR A 145 14.95 8.27 5.39
CA THR A 145 14.19 7.83 6.57
C THR A 145 13.73 8.97 7.46
N GLN A 146 14.52 10.05 7.58
CA GLN A 146 14.15 11.20 8.40
C GLN A 146 12.99 11.99 7.76
N GLY A 147 12.99 12.13 6.44
CA GLY A 147 11.90 12.77 5.71
C GLY A 147 10.56 12.06 5.91
N LYS A 148 10.56 10.72 5.87
CA LYS A 148 9.36 9.92 6.11
C LYS A 148 8.79 10.13 7.52
N LYS A 149 9.65 10.21 8.55
CA LYS A 149 9.22 10.48 9.93
C LYS A 149 8.55 11.85 10.07
N TRP A 150 9.17 12.90 9.52
CA TRP A 150 8.59 14.25 9.57
C TRP A 150 7.30 14.36 8.77
N TRP A 151 7.23 13.69 7.62
CA TRP A 151 6.03 13.61 6.79
C TRP A 151 4.86 12.99 7.54
N THR A 152 5.04 11.81 8.15
CA THR A 152 3.98 11.14 8.93
C THR A 152 3.49 12.00 10.09
N ILE A 153 4.38 12.72 10.78
CA ILE A 153 3.99 13.63 11.87
C ILE A 153 3.20 14.83 11.31
N ALA A 154 3.62 15.41 10.19
CA ALA A 154 2.93 16.52 9.55
C ALA A 154 1.53 16.11 9.09
N CYS A 155 1.39 14.95 8.45
CA CYS A 155 0.09 14.38 8.05
C CYS A 155 -0.84 14.19 9.26
N GLY A 156 -0.35 13.58 10.33
CA GLY A 156 -1.11 13.41 11.58
C GLY A 156 -1.53 14.74 12.21
N LEU A 157 -0.68 15.78 12.15
CA LEU A 157 -1.02 17.11 12.66
C LEU A 157 -2.10 17.77 11.80
N ILE A 158 -2.01 17.70 10.47
CA ILE A 158 -3.00 18.27 9.56
C ILE A 158 -4.35 17.57 9.75
N MET A 159 -4.38 16.25 9.90
CA MET A 159 -5.58 15.48 10.21
C MET A 159 -6.20 15.94 11.54
N GLY A 160 -5.39 16.07 12.59
CA GLY A 160 -5.86 16.53 13.90
C GLY A 160 -6.44 17.94 13.85
N VAL A 161 -5.75 18.88 13.20
CA VAL A 161 -6.23 20.26 13.03
C VAL A 161 -7.51 20.30 12.21
N SER A 162 -7.60 19.54 11.12
CA SER A 162 -8.80 19.46 10.28
C SER A 162 -10.01 18.95 11.06
N THR A 163 -9.82 17.90 11.86
CA THR A 163 -10.89 17.31 12.69
C THR A 163 -11.36 18.28 13.77
N ILE A 164 -10.42 18.97 14.44
CA ILE A 164 -10.74 19.99 15.44
C ILE A 164 -11.49 21.16 14.79
N ALA A 165 -11.02 21.64 13.64
CA ALA A 165 -11.67 22.72 12.89
C ALA A 165 -13.09 22.34 12.46
N GLY A 166 -13.30 21.10 11.97
CA GLY A 166 -14.62 20.57 11.65
C GLY A 166 -15.54 20.49 12.86
N GLY A 167 -15.00 20.05 14.00
CA GLY A 167 -15.73 20.03 15.28
C GLY A 167 -16.17 21.42 15.74
N PHE A 168 -15.27 22.41 15.70
CA PHE A 168 -15.60 23.80 16.03
C PHE A 168 -16.60 24.40 15.05
N TYR A 169 -16.46 24.12 13.75
CA TYR A 169 -17.39 24.60 12.73
C TYR A 169 -18.81 24.10 12.97
N ILE A 170 -18.99 22.81 13.25
CA ILE A 170 -20.29 22.21 13.57
C ILE A 170 -20.84 22.76 14.90
N ALA A 171 -19.99 22.95 15.91
CA ALA A 171 -20.40 23.50 17.21
C ALA A 171 -20.88 24.96 17.11
N GLY A 172 -20.25 25.78 16.28
CA GLY A 172 -20.60 27.19 16.08
C GLY A 172 -21.94 27.40 15.35
N HIS A 173 -22.40 26.43 14.57
CA HIS A 173 -23.62 26.53 13.75
C HIS A 173 -24.88 25.98 14.45
N LYS A 174 -24.86 25.79 15.78
CA LYS A 174 -26.02 25.29 16.54
C LYS A 174 -27.08 26.35 16.83
N THR A 175 -26.84 27.62 16.52
CA THR A 175 -27.75 28.73 16.84
C THR A 175 -28.10 29.53 15.58
N GLY A 176 -29.01 29.00 14.76
CA GLY A 176 -29.74 29.77 13.74
C GLY A 176 -29.35 29.56 12.27
N SER A 177 -28.21 28.94 11.96
CA SER A 177 -27.83 28.59 10.58
C SER A 177 -27.20 27.21 10.52
N LEU A 178 -27.64 26.36 9.61
CA LEU A 178 -27.05 25.03 9.41
C LEU A 178 -25.61 25.14 8.91
N PRO A 179 -24.72 24.23 9.33
CA PRO A 179 -23.42 24.10 8.69
C PRO A 179 -23.62 23.67 7.23
N ASP A 180 -22.83 24.23 6.31
CA ASP A 180 -22.93 23.85 4.91
C ASP A 180 -22.41 22.43 4.69
N LEU A 181 -23.19 21.61 3.99
CA LEU A 181 -22.88 20.20 3.75
C LEU A 181 -21.55 20.05 2.99
N ALA A 182 -21.30 20.93 2.01
CA ALA A 182 -20.06 20.88 1.23
C ALA A 182 -18.84 21.18 2.09
N VAL A 183 -18.94 22.14 3.02
CA VAL A 183 -17.85 22.48 3.95
C VAL A 183 -17.59 21.33 4.92
N VAL A 184 -18.64 20.74 5.50
CA VAL A 184 -18.50 19.60 6.43
C VAL A 184 -17.84 18.41 5.72
N MET A 185 -18.32 18.05 4.53
CA MET A 185 -17.74 16.96 3.74
C MET A 185 -16.31 17.27 3.29
N GLY A 186 -16.03 18.51 2.91
CA GLY A 186 -14.69 18.95 2.51
C GLY A 186 -13.68 18.84 3.65
N VAL A 187 -14.04 19.27 4.86
CA VAL A 187 -13.15 19.19 6.03
C VAL A 187 -12.86 17.73 6.40
N PHE A 188 -13.88 16.86 6.42
CA PHE A 188 -13.67 15.44 6.69
C PHE A 188 -12.88 14.74 5.58
N ALA A 189 -13.12 15.07 4.30
CA ALA A 189 -12.34 14.53 3.18
C ALA A 189 -10.86 14.93 3.25
N VAL A 190 -10.56 16.18 3.62
CA VAL A 190 -9.18 16.61 3.87
C VAL A 190 -8.57 15.81 5.01
N ALA A 191 -9.27 15.68 6.15
CA ALA A 191 -8.78 14.88 7.27
C ALA A 191 -8.47 13.43 6.86
N ALA A 192 -9.32 12.82 6.03
CA ALA A 192 -9.18 11.45 5.55
C ALA A 192 -8.07 11.27 4.50
N ILE A 193 -7.88 12.24 3.60
CA ILE A 193 -6.74 12.21 2.67
C ILE A 193 -5.44 12.24 3.46
N PHE A 194 -5.31 13.15 4.43
CA PHE A 194 -4.09 13.27 5.22
C PHE A 194 -3.91 12.16 6.27
N SER A 195 -4.93 11.36 6.58
CA SER A 195 -4.74 10.17 7.42
C SER A 195 -4.07 9.01 6.70
N GLU A 196 -4.19 9.00 5.38
CA GLU A 196 -3.69 7.94 4.49
C GLU A 196 -2.33 8.27 3.83
N LEU A 197 -1.85 9.52 3.96
CA LEU A 197 -0.58 10.04 3.40
C LEU A 197 0.60 9.88 4.37
#